data_AF-A0A655AJ44-F1
#
_entry.id   AF-A0A655AJ44-F1
#
_cell.length_a   1.000
_cell.length_b   1.000
_cell.length_c   1.000
_cell.angle_alpha   90.00
_cell.angle_beta   90.00
_cell.angle_gamma   90.00
#
_symmetry.space_group_name_H-M   'P 1'
#
loop_
_entity.id
_entity.type
_entity.pdbx_description
1 polymer ?
#
loop_
_entity_poly.entity_id
_entity_poly.type
_entity_poly.pdbx_seq_one_letter_code
_entity_poly.pdbx_strand_id
1 'polypeptide(L)'
;MPISPIWLCPLRLRDHAGWPLYPIRPDRSYVNIGFWSSVPVGATEGATNRKIENKVSALDGHKSLYSDSFYTREEFDELYGGETYNTVKKAYDPDSRLLDLYAKAVQRR
;
A
#
# COMPACT_ATOMS: atom_id res chain seq x y z
N MET A 1 13.86 16.90 -8.68
CA MET A 1 14.70 15.71 -8.41
C MET A 1 14.41 14.69 -9.48
N PRO A 2 15.38 14.31 -10.35
CA PRO A 2 15.14 13.21 -11.28
C PRO A 2 15.09 11.91 -10.47
N ILE A 3 13.95 11.22 -10.53
CA ILE A 3 13.81 9.87 -10.00
C ILE A 3 14.29 8.93 -11.11
N SER A 4 15.43 8.28 -10.92
CA SER A 4 15.98 7.32 -11.88
C SER A 4 16.85 6.27 -11.17
N PRO A 5 16.79 4.99 -11.57
CA PRO A 5 15.95 4.43 -12.64
C PRO A 5 14.46 4.27 -12.24
N ILE A 6 13.58 4.20 -13.25
CA ILE A 6 12.16 3.85 -13.11
C ILE A 6 11.94 2.51 -13.81
N TRP A 7 11.31 1.57 -13.11
CA TRP A 7 10.91 0.27 -13.64
C TRP A 7 9.41 0.27 -13.92
N LEU A 8 9.03 -0.22 -15.10
CA LEU A 8 7.63 -0.43 -15.50
C LEU A 8 7.40 -1.93 -15.63
N CYS A 9 6.53 -2.47 -14.78
CA CYS A 9 6.24 -3.89 -14.71
C CYS A 9 4.76 -4.13 -15.02
N PRO A 10 4.39 -4.48 -16.28
CA PRO A 10 3.03 -4.83 -16.62
C PRO A 10 2.59 -6.07 -15.85
N LEU A 11 1.37 -6.04 -15.31
CA LEU A 11 0.80 -7.18 -14.59
C LEU A 11 -0.71 -7.29 -14.81
N ARG A 12 -1.22 -8.49 -14.63
CA ARG A 12 -2.64 -8.83 -14.67
C ARG A 12 -2.90 -9.92 -13.65
N LEU A 13 -3.87 -9.70 -12.76
CA LEU A 13 -4.27 -10.73 -11.81
C LEU A 13 -5.01 -11.84 -12.55
N ARG A 14 -4.57 -13.09 -12.34
CA ARG A 14 -5.18 -14.31 -12.91
C ARG A 14 -6.15 -15.00 -11.95
N ASP A 15 -6.07 -14.67 -10.67
CA ASP A 15 -6.94 -15.25 -9.65
C ASP A 15 -8.26 -14.48 -9.59
N HIS A 16 -9.35 -15.17 -9.92
CA HIS A 16 -10.70 -14.60 -9.92
C HIS A 16 -11.32 -14.55 -8.52
N ALA A 17 -10.77 -15.24 -7.52
CA ALA A 17 -11.20 -15.07 -6.13
C ALA A 17 -10.81 -13.69 -5.58
N GLY A 18 -9.83 -13.03 -6.23
CA GLY A 18 -9.34 -11.72 -5.84
C GLY A 18 -8.49 -11.75 -4.57
N TRP A 19 -7.83 -10.63 -4.29
CA TRP A 19 -6.99 -10.48 -3.11
C TRP A 19 -7.63 -9.47 -2.14
N PRO A 20 -8.22 -9.92 -1.03
CA PRO A 20 -9.03 -9.05 -0.18
C PRO A 20 -8.22 -7.97 0.55
N LEU A 21 -6.91 -8.18 0.74
CA LEU A 21 -6.02 -7.21 1.42
C LEU A 21 -5.23 -6.34 0.43
N TYR A 22 -5.36 -6.59 -0.87
CA TYR A 22 -4.69 -5.84 -1.93
C TYR A 22 -5.55 -5.92 -3.19
N PRO A 23 -6.70 -5.22 -3.22
CA PRO A 23 -7.73 -5.45 -4.22
C PRO A 23 -7.31 -4.98 -5.60
N ILE A 24 -6.93 -5.92 -6.46
CA ILE A 24 -6.70 -5.74 -7.89
C ILE A 24 -7.79 -6.51 -8.64
N ARG A 25 -8.37 -5.93 -9.69
CA ARG A 25 -9.40 -6.62 -10.49
C ARG A 25 -8.74 -7.68 -11.38
N PRO A 26 -9.26 -8.93 -11.41
CA PRO A 26 -8.81 -9.93 -12.37
C PRO A 26 -9.03 -9.45 -13.81
N ASP A 27 -8.21 -9.95 -14.74
CA ASP A 27 -8.25 -9.65 -16.18
C ASP A 27 -8.03 -8.19 -16.60
N ARG A 28 -7.88 -7.26 -15.65
CA ARG A 28 -7.50 -5.88 -15.93
C ARG A 28 -5.99 -5.77 -16.00
N SER A 29 -5.50 -5.07 -17.03
CA SER A 29 -4.07 -4.73 -17.13
C SER A 29 -3.72 -3.59 -16.20
N TYR A 30 -2.63 -3.76 -15.46
CA TYR A 30 -2.01 -2.76 -14.60
C TYR A 30 -0.54 -2.60 -14.98
N VAL A 31 0.06 -1.48 -14.56
CA VAL A 31 1.50 -1.30 -14.57
C VAL A 31 1.94 -0.97 -13.15
N ASN A 32 2.82 -1.79 -12.59
CA ASN A 32 3.53 -1.42 -11.38
C ASN A 32 4.69 -0.50 -11.77
N ILE A 33 4.80 0.64 -11.06
CA ILE A 33 5.84 1.64 -11.29
C ILE A 33 6.77 1.59 -10.08
N GLY A 34 7.93 0.98 -10.26
CA GLY A 34 8.98 0.90 -9.24
C GLY A 34 10.01 2.00 -9.45
N PHE A 35 10.52 2.57 -8.36
CA PHE A 35 11.69 3.44 -8.39
C PHE A 35 12.34 3.46 -7.01
N TRP A 36 13.65 3.70 -6.99
CA TRP A 36 14.42 3.90 -5.76
C TRP A 36 15.16 5.22 -5.84
N SER A 37 14.83 6.16 -4.97
CA SER A 37 15.50 7.45 -4.90
C SER A 37 15.45 7.96 -3.47
N SER A 38 16.53 8.61 -3.02
CA SER A 38 16.43 9.52 -1.90
C SER A 38 15.73 10.80 -2.38
N VAL A 39 14.73 11.23 -1.65
CA VAL A 39 14.09 12.54 -1.85
C VAL A 39 14.44 13.40 -0.64
N PRO A 40 14.79 14.69 -0.84
CA PRO A 40 14.97 15.59 0.28
C PRO A 40 13.73 15.54 1.17
N VAL A 41 13.94 15.63 2.48
CA VAL A 41 12.84 15.86 3.42
C VAL A 41 12.17 17.15 2.97
N GLY A 42 10.91 17.05 2.53
CA GLY A 42 10.15 18.20 2.07
C GLY A 42 9.80 19.14 3.24
N ALA A 43 8.82 20.01 3.03
CA ALA A 43 8.35 20.91 4.10
C ALA A 43 7.84 20.15 5.36
N THR A 44 7.39 18.91 5.17
CA THR A 44 6.98 17.99 6.23
C THR A 44 7.53 16.59 5.96
N GLU A 45 7.65 15.80 7.02
CA GLU A 45 7.99 14.38 6.89
C GLU A 45 6.98 13.68 5.96
N GLY A 46 7.51 12.89 5.03
CA GLY A 46 6.68 12.14 4.09
C GLY A 46 6.00 12.96 3.00
N ALA A 47 6.27 14.27 2.86
CA ALA A 47 5.60 15.14 1.89
C ALA A 47 5.56 14.56 0.45
N THR A 48 6.67 13.94 0.01
CA THR A 48 6.74 13.30 -1.32
C THR A 48 5.93 12.00 -1.37
N ASN A 49 5.98 11.17 -0.32
CA ASN A 49 5.18 9.95 -0.24
C ASN A 49 3.68 10.27 -0.25
N ARG A 50 3.23 11.27 0.50
CA ARG A 50 1.83 11.74 0.48
C ARG A 50 1.39 12.19 -0.91
N LYS A 51 2.25 12.89 -1.66
CA LYS A 51 1.96 13.25 -3.06
C LYS A 51 1.82 12.03 -3.96
N ILE A 52 2.68 11.02 -3.77
CA ILE A 52 2.60 9.76 -4.50
C ILE A 52 1.30 9.03 -4.14
N GLU A 53 1.00 8.89 -2.85
CA GLU A 53 -0.22 8.25 -2.34
C GLU A 53 -1.48 8.91 -2.92
N ASN A 54 -1.57 10.24 -2.84
CA ASN A 54 -2.69 10.99 -3.42
C ASN A 54 -2.81 10.77 -4.93
N LYS A 55 -1.68 10.74 -5.66
CA LYS A 55 -1.70 10.51 -7.11
C LYS A 55 -2.11 9.08 -7.46
N VAL A 56 -1.67 8.10 -6.68
CA VAL A 56 -2.05 6.69 -6.83
C VAL A 56 -3.55 6.54 -6.58
N SER A 57 -4.08 7.10 -5.49
CA SER A 57 -5.52 7.07 -5.19
C SER A 57 -6.35 7.77 -6.26
N ALA A 58 -5.92 8.93 -6.76
CA ALA A 58 -6.61 9.66 -7.82
C ALA A 58 -6.64 8.93 -9.18
N LEU A 59 -5.86 7.85 -9.34
CA LEU A 59 -5.83 7.01 -10.53
C LEU A 59 -6.49 5.64 -10.31
N ASP A 60 -7.24 5.47 -9.21
CA ASP A 60 -7.76 4.19 -8.74
C ASP A 60 -6.66 3.11 -8.63
N GLY A 61 -5.45 3.56 -8.32
CA GLY A 61 -4.27 2.74 -8.15
C GLY A 61 -4.12 2.23 -6.72
N HIS A 62 -3.08 1.44 -6.52
CA HIS A 62 -2.77 0.87 -5.21
C HIS A 62 -1.27 0.94 -4.94
N LYS A 63 -0.91 1.43 -3.75
CA LYS A 63 0.50 1.54 -3.35
C LYS A 63 0.94 0.24 -2.68
N SER A 64 2.12 -0.25 -3.05
CA SER A 64 2.73 -1.36 -2.31
C SER A 64 3.31 -0.87 -0.98
N LEU A 65 3.08 -1.61 0.10
CA LEU A 65 3.49 -1.26 1.47
C LEU A 65 4.98 -1.53 1.76
N TYR A 66 5.85 -1.51 0.74
CA TYR A 66 7.29 -1.73 0.90
C TYR A 66 8.03 -0.45 1.32
N SER A 67 7.47 0.71 0.98
CA SER A 67 7.98 2.02 1.36
C SER A 67 7.14 2.64 2.48
N ASP A 68 7.72 3.64 3.14
CA ASP A 68 7.03 4.59 4.00
C ASP A 68 5.61 4.91 3.53
N SER A 69 4.62 4.66 4.40
CA SER A 69 3.21 4.95 4.15
C SER A 69 2.68 5.96 5.16
N PHE A 70 1.84 6.89 4.71
CA PHE A 70 1.38 8.01 5.54
C PHE A 70 -0.14 8.18 5.60
N TYR A 71 -0.88 7.13 5.24
CA TYR A 71 -2.34 7.04 5.33
C TYR A 71 -2.83 7.25 6.76
N THR A 72 -4.04 7.79 6.92
CA THR A 72 -4.76 7.67 8.18
C THR A 72 -5.16 6.20 8.42
N ARG A 73 -5.63 5.90 9.63
CA ARG A 73 -6.14 4.57 9.95
C ARG A 73 -7.33 4.20 9.07
N GLU A 74 -8.23 5.15 8.86
CA GLU A 74 -9.46 4.98 8.09
C GLU A 74 -9.15 4.72 6.61
N GLU A 75 -8.27 5.55 6.02
CA GLU A 75 -7.80 5.37 4.63
C GLU A 75 -7.10 4.02 4.45
N PHE A 76 -6.29 3.62 5.44
CA PHE A 76 -5.59 2.35 5.38
C PHE A 76 -6.54 1.16 5.46
N ASP A 77 -7.55 1.19 6.33
CA ASP A 77 -8.53 0.11 6.46
C ASP A 77 -9.38 -0.02 5.18
N GLU A 78 -9.73 1.09 4.53
CA GLU A 78 -10.43 1.07 3.23
C GLU A 78 -9.58 0.42 2.13
N LEU A 79 -8.28 0.71 2.09
CA LEU A 79 -7.38 0.24 1.04
C LEU A 79 -6.90 -1.21 1.27
N TYR A 80 -6.57 -1.57 2.51
CA TYR A 80 -5.82 -2.81 2.82
C TYR A 80 -6.65 -3.85 3.58
N GLY A 81 -7.97 -3.84 3.36
CA GLY A 81 -8.87 -4.94 3.70
C GLY A 81 -9.59 -4.84 5.05
N GLY A 82 -9.34 -3.80 5.84
CA GLY A 82 -10.11 -3.42 7.04
C GLY A 82 -10.64 -4.58 7.88
N GLU A 83 -11.97 -4.76 7.88
CA GLU A 83 -12.63 -5.83 8.64
C GLU A 83 -12.19 -7.24 8.21
N THR A 84 -11.97 -7.47 6.91
CA THR A 84 -11.49 -8.78 6.42
C THR A 84 -10.14 -9.13 7.03
N TYR A 85 -9.23 -8.15 7.12
CA TYR A 85 -7.97 -8.34 7.83
C TYR A 85 -8.19 -8.62 9.32
N ASN A 86 -9.07 -7.86 9.98
CA ASN A 86 -9.35 -8.01 11.41
C ASN A 86 -9.91 -9.40 11.75
N THR A 87 -10.78 -9.97 10.91
CA THR A 87 -11.30 -11.33 11.06
C THR A 87 -10.18 -12.36 11.03
N VAL A 88 -9.28 -12.29 10.04
CA VAL A 88 -8.15 -13.20 9.91
C VAL A 88 -7.19 -13.02 11.09
N LYS A 89 -6.89 -11.77 11.47
CA LYS A 89 -6.03 -11.47 12.62
C LYS A 89 -6.55 -12.08 13.90
N LYS A 90 -7.86 -11.96 14.19
CA LYS A 90 -8.48 -12.55 15.37
C LYS A 90 -8.47 -14.07 15.35
N ALA A 91 -8.66 -14.68 14.19
CA ALA A 91 -8.66 -16.14 14.05
C ALA A 91 -7.26 -16.76 14.30
N TYR A 92 -6.21 -16.08 13.84
CA TYR A 92 -4.84 -16.64 13.83
C TYR A 92 -3.88 -16.03 14.84
N ASP A 93 -4.21 -14.88 15.45
CA ASP A 93 -3.47 -14.25 16.54
C ASP A 93 -4.43 -13.53 17.52
N PRO A 94 -5.30 -14.29 18.21
CA PRO A 94 -6.33 -13.73 19.08
C PRO A 94 -5.78 -12.89 20.23
N ASP A 95 -4.58 -13.24 20.72
CA ASP A 95 -3.91 -12.55 21.82
C ASP A 95 -3.04 -11.37 21.33
N SER A 96 -3.06 -11.07 20.03
CA SER A 96 -2.34 -9.94 19.42
C SER A 96 -0.84 -9.94 19.72
N ARG A 97 -0.21 -11.11 19.68
CA ARG A 97 1.23 -11.28 19.93
C ARG A 97 2.09 -10.61 18.86
N LEU A 98 1.59 -10.57 17.63
CA LEU A 98 2.21 -9.87 16.51
C LEU A 98 1.55 -8.51 16.32
N LEU A 99 2.32 -7.51 15.89
CA LEU A 99 1.75 -6.23 15.49
C LEU A 99 0.77 -6.40 14.32
N ASP A 100 -0.22 -5.52 14.28
CA ASP A 100 -1.17 -5.44 13.17
C ASP A 100 -0.55 -4.81 11.91
N LEU A 101 -1.28 -4.86 10.80
CA LEU A 101 -0.78 -4.41 9.51
C LEU A 101 -0.55 -2.89 9.48
N TYR A 102 -1.41 -2.11 10.13
CA TYR A 102 -1.28 -0.65 10.19
C TYR A 102 -0.08 -0.23 11.06
N ALA A 103 0.11 -0.88 12.20
CA ALA A 103 1.25 -0.67 13.09
C ALA A 103 2.58 -0.92 12.37
N LYS A 104 2.65 -1.99 11.56
CA LYS A 104 3.84 -2.32 10.77
C LYS A 104 4.06 -1.35 9.61
N ALA A 105 3.02 -1.08 8.81
CA ALA A 105 3.16 -0.39 7.53
C ALA A 105 3.18 1.15 7.66
N VAL A 106 2.47 1.71 8.65
CA VAL A 106 2.31 3.16 8.81
C VAL A 106 3.03 3.65 10.06
N GLN A 107 2.84 2.98 11.22
CA GLN A 107 3.45 3.44 12.48
C GLN A 107 4.92 3.02 12.65
N ARG A 108 5.40 2.08 11.85
CA ARG A 108 6.77 1.51 11.90
C ARG A 108 7.17 1.03 13.30
N ARG A 109 6.28 0.26 13.91
CA ARG A 109 6.52 -0.42 15.19
C ARG A 109 6.97 -1.85 15.00
#